data_AF-A0A3M1L4N8-F1
#
_entry.id   AF-A0A3M1L4N8-F1
#
_cell.length_a   1.000
_cell.length_b   1.000
_cell.length_c   1.000
_cell.angle_alpha   90.00
_cell.angle_beta   90.00
_cell.angle_gamma   90.00
#
_symmetry.space_group_name_H-M   'P 1'
#
loop_
_entity.id
_entity.type
_entity.pdbx_description
1 polymer ?
#
loop_
_entity_poly.entity_id
_entity_poly.type
_entity_poly.pdbx_seq_one_letter_code
_entity_poly.pdbx_strand_id
1 'polypeptide(L)' 'MSELVLATVQPLSGWQQFVSIISKPDNMPVAGALLLVLFFTWVALRQARRHDRLIREGRKKDILSEMQK' A
#
# COMPACT_ATOMS: atom_id res chain seq x y z
N MET A 1 28.68 10.50 33.63
CA MET A 1 27.32 9.90 33.68
C MET A 1 26.49 10.24 32.44
N SER A 2 26.85 11.27 31.66
CA SER A 2 26.12 11.70 30.45
C SER A 2 26.42 10.88 29.20
N GLU A 3 27.63 10.32 29.06
CA GLU A 3 28.00 9.53 27.86
C GLU A 3 27.46 8.08 27.88
N LEU A 4 27.21 7.53 29.07
CA LEU A 4 26.65 6.19 29.24
C LEU A 4 25.17 6.12 28.82
N VAL A 5 24.46 7.24 28.93
CA VAL A 5 23.04 7.37 28.54
C VAL A 5 22.91 7.40 27.01
N LEU A 6 23.88 8.01 26.30
CA LEU A 6 23.87 8.06 24.84
C LEU A 6 24.09 6.68 24.20
N ALA A 7 24.85 5.80 24.86
CA ALA A 7 25.17 4.46 24.37
C ALA A 7 24.00 3.45 24.43
N THR A 8 22.88 3.80 25.08
CA THR A 8 21.77 2.86 25.35
C THR A 8 20.50 3.13 24.55
N VAL A 9 20.43 4.25 23.81
CA VAL A 9 19.30 4.54 22.93
C VAL A 9 19.53 3.85 21.59
N GLN A 10 19.21 2.55 21.51
CA GLN A 10 19.12 1.89 20.22
C GLN A 10 18.02 2.60 19.39
N PRO A 11 18.35 3.24 18.26
CA PRO A 11 17.35 3.91 17.46
C PRO A 11 16.37 2.87 16.94
N LEU A 12 15.07 3.11 17.14
CA LEU A 12 14.03 2.29 16.51
C LEU A 12 14.33 2.19 15.01
N SER A 13 14.31 0.98 14.47
CA SER A 13 14.43 0.77 13.02
C SER A 13 13.34 1.54 12.29
N GLY A 14 13.60 1.93 11.03
CA GLY A 14 12.61 2.65 10.22
C GLY A 14 11.26 1.92 10.13
N TRP A 15 11.27 0.58 10.17
CA TRP A 15 10.03 -0.22 10.23
C TRP A 15 9.28 -0.07 11.55
N GLN A 16 9.99 -0.12 12.68
CA GLN A 16 9.37 0.08 14.00
C GLN A 16 8.80 1.50 14.13
N GLN A 17 9.50 2.51 13.59
CA GLN A 17 9.00 3.88 13.53
C GLN A 17 7.72 3.96 12.67
N PHE A 18 7.74 3.40 11.46
CA PHE A 18 6.58 3.36 10.58
C PHE A 18 5.36 2.74 11.26
N VAL A 19 5.52 1.55 11.85
CA VAL A 19 4.45 0.85 12.58
C VAL A 19 3.96 1.67 13.78
N SER A 20 4.86 2.29 14.54
CA SER A 20 4.49 3.13 15.69
C SER A 20 3.67 4.37 15.29
N ILE A 21 3.93 4.93 14.11
CA ILE A 21 3.21 6.11 13.60
C ILE A 21 1.80 5.72 13.14
N ILE A 22 1.67 4.64 12.37
CA ILE A 22 0.35 4.23 11.84
C ILE A 22 -0.55 3.61 12.91
N SER A 23 0.02 3.03 13.97
CA SER A 23 -0.74 2.35 15.04
C SER A 23 -1.21 3.30 16.14
N LYS A 24 -0.81 4.58 16.08
CA LYS A 24 -1.27 5.61 16.99
C LYS A 24 -2.78 5.86 16.80
N PRO A 25 -3.58 5.96 17.89
CA PRO A 25 -5.02 6.17 17.79
C PRO A 25 -5.42 7.43 17.01
N ASP A 26 -4.64 8.51 17.13
CA ASP A 26 -4.82 9.78 16.40
C ASP A 26 -4.52 9.65 14.90
N ASN A 27 -3.79 8.61 14.49
CA ASN A 27 -3.46 8.32 13.09
C ASN A 27 -4.44 7.34 12.43
N MET A 28 -5.55 6.99 13.08
CA MET A 28 -6.57 6.07 12.53
C MET A 28 -7.05 6.47 11.11
N PRO A 29 -7.26 7.77 10.78
CA PRO A 29 -7.61 8.16 9.41
C PRO A 29 -6.52 7.82 8.38
N VAL A 30 -5.25 7.99 8.73
CA VAL A 30 -4.11 7.67 7.84
C VAL A 30 -3.99 6.16 7.66
N ALA A 31 -4.15 5.38 8.72
CA ALA A 31 -4.17 3.92 8.65
C ALA A 31 -5.30 3.42 7.74
N GLY A 32 -6.50 4.03 7.84
CA GLY A 32 -7.62 3.76 6.95
C GLY A 32 -7.31 4.11 5.48
N ALA A 33 -6.73 5.28 5.24
CA ALA A 33 -6.32 5.69 3.89
C ALA A 33 -5.26 4.73 3.29
N LEU A 34 -4.28 4.28 4.08
CA LEU A 34 -3.29 3.29 3.64
C LEU A 34 -3.95 1.97 3.23
N LEU A 35 -4.93 1.50 4.00
CA LEU A 35 -5.70 0.30 3.65
C LEU A 35 -6.44 0.50 2.32
N LEU A 36 -7.09 1.65 2.12
CA LEU A 36 -7.79 1.97 0.87
C LEU A 36 -6.83 2.03 -0.32
N VAL A 37 -5.69 2.69 -0.17
CA VAL A 37 -4.65 2.75 -1.21
C VAL A 37 -4.22 1.33 -1.59
N LEU A 38 -3.83 0.50 -0.61
CA LEU A 38 -3.46 -0.90 -0.84
C LEU A 38 -4.56 -1.69 -1.56
N PHE A 39 -5.81 -1.53 -1.11
CA PHE A 39 -6.97 -2.19 -1.71
C PHE A 39 -7.20 -1.77 -3.17
N PHE A 40 -7.26 -0.48 -3.45
CA PHE A 40 -7.48 0.02 -4.80
C PHE A 40 -6.29 -0.24 -5.72
N THR A 41 -5.06 -0.22 -5.21
CA THR A 41 -3.88 -0.64 -5.96
C THR A 41 -4.00 -2.11 -6.36
N TRP A 42 -4.42 -3.00 -5.46
CA TRP A 42 -4.65 -4.41 -5.79
C TRP A 42 -5.75 -4.59 -6.85
N VAL A 43 -6.88 -3.89 -6.71
CA VAL A 43 -7.97 -3.90 -7.70
C VAL A 43 -7.46 -3.44 -9.06
N ALA A 44 -6.73 -2.32 -9.11
CA ALA A 44 -6.18 -1.77 -10.33
C ALA A 44 -5.20 -2.75 -11.01
N LEU A 45 -4.28 -3.36 -10.25
CA LEU A 45 -3.35 -4.36 -10.78
C LEU A 45 -4.07 -5.62 -11.28
N ARG A 46 -5.15 -6.03 -10.61
CA ARG A 46 -5.97 -7.16 -11.06
C ARG A 46 -6.68 -6.85 -12.38
N GLN A 47 -7.24 -5.66 -12.54
CA GLN A 47 -7.86 -5.21 -13.78
C GLN A 47 -6.83 -5.06 -14.91
N ALA A 48 -5.69 -4.43 -14.64
CA ALA A 48 -4.60 -4.25 -15.59
C ALA A 48 -4.14 -5.58 -16.18
N ARG A 49 -3.87 -6.60 -15.33
CA ARG A 49 -3.48 -7.94 -15.80
C ARG A 49 -4.55 -8.58 -16.70
N ARG A 50 -5.83 -8.36 -16.42
CA ARG A 50 -6.93 -8.89 -17.23
C ARG A 50 -7.03 -8.19 -18.58
N HIS A 51 -6.87 -6.87 -18.60
CA HIS A 51 -6.88 -6.08 -19.82
C HIS A 51 -5.66 -6.37 -20.69
N ASP A 52 -4.47 -6.52 -20.11
CA ASP A 52 -3.26 -6.93 -20.83
C ASP A 52 -3.45 -8.26 -21.54
N ARG A 53 -4.13 -9.23 -20.91
CA ARG A 53 -4.48 -10.49 -21.56
C ARG A 53 -5.37 -10.28 -22.79
N LEU A 54 -6.43 -9.48 -22.68
CA LEU A 54 -7.33 -9.18 -23.81
C LEU A 54 -6.59 -8.47 -24.95
N ILE A 55 -5.67 -7.56 -24.64
CA ILE A 55 -4.84 -6.87 -25.64
C ILE A 55 -3.95 -7.86 -26.38
N ARG A 56 -3.29 -8.78 -25.65
CA ARG A 56 -2.43 -9.82 -26.25
C ARG A 56 -3.22 -10.79 -27.14
N GLU A 57 -4.49 -11.02 -26.83
CA GLU A 57 -5.42 -11.82 -27.64
C GLU A 57 -6.02 -11.04 -28.83
N GLY A 58 -5.67 -9.77 -29.04
CA GLY A 58 -6.26 -8.93 -30.09
C GLY A 58 -7.70 -8.47 -29.81
N ARG A 59 -8.18 -8.65 -28.58
CA ARG A 59 -9.57 -8.38 -28.12
C ARG A 59 -9.70 -7.05 -27.40
N LYS A 60 -8.95 -6.03 -27.81
CA LYS A 60 -8.96 -4.70 -27.17
C LYS A 60 -10.37 -4.08 -27.09
N LYS A 61 -11.22 -4.35 -28.08
CA LYS A 61 -12.63 -3.90 -28.13
C LYS A 61 -13.50 -4.46 -27.01
N ASP A 62 -13.12 -5.60 -26.42
CA ASP A 62 -13.87 -6.26 -25.35
C ASP A 62 -13.54 -5.70 -23.96
N ILE A 63 -12.55 -4.80 -23.83
CA ILE A 63 -12.14 -4.23 -22.53
C ILE A 63 -13.28 -3.42 -21.91
N LEU A 64 -13.95 -2.57 -22.69
CA LEU A 64 -15.02 -1.72 -22.16
C LEU A 64 -16.20 -2.55 -21.65
N SER A 65 -16.61 -3.56 -22.43
CA SER A 65 -17.68 -4.47 -22.02
C SER A 65 -17.29 -5.32 -20.82
N GLU A 66 -15.99 -5.56 -20.60
CA GLU A 66 -15.50 -6.24 -19.40
C GLU A 66 -15.49 -5.34 -18.16
N MET A 67 -15.20 -4.04 -18.30
CA MET A 67 -15.23 -3.07 -17.19
C MET A 67 -16.65 -2.74 -16.73
N GLN A 68 -17.64 -2.89 -17.60
CA GLN A 68 -19.05 -2.59 -17.34
C GLN A 68 -19.82 -3.75 -16.68
N LYS A 69 -19.20 -4.92 -16.52
CA LYS A 69 -19.77 -6.08 -15.82
C LYS A 69 -19.56 -5.95 -14.32
#